data_AF-A0A2M9L3S5-F1
#
_entry.id   AF-A0A2M9L3S5-F1
#
_cell.length_a   1.000
_cell.length_b   1.000
_cell.length_c   1.000
_cell.angle_alpha   90.00
_cell.angle_beta   90.00
_cell.angle_gamma   90.00
#
_symmetry.space_group_name_H-M   'P 1'
#
loop_
_entity.id
_entity.type
_entity.pdbx_description
1 polymer ?
#
loop_
_entity_poly.entity_id
_entity_poly.type
_entity_poly.pdbx_seq_one_letter_code
_entity_poly.pdbx_strand_id
1 'polypeptide(L)'
;MSTVYPYPTLAGRVDITVRQAGIDGKALPFSLISPREQVVALHLAGRDDWEEATLELEVGLPNDELADGPWASVVCVAVLTEGATNSRTVARLERRRDDTRWRGEVRLRRSMYVARAVLQVSVVGSYDGIDGRVIGTGDVPWVVDLLARTAVRQRDIEIVEEDFRDGPQEWLRPFKEAPWLVETSGELPTVLLNTSFEGLGTLLNGARGPLEKAAAGLVATQIAGDAWTAMFHSAVGDLEVDDDGAPQVPDGWKEPVLRAMLPDVFPGLPLADALAEIHSRRTEGHGWAELQSRIQFAASRRAQAPKNLTTALRAVSRPQEGAAR
;
A
#
# COMPACT_ATOMS: atom_id res chain seq x y z
N MET A 1 -26.47 5.08 -22.79
CA MET A 1 -25.49 5.00 -21.68
C MET A 1 -26.11 4.11 -20.61
N SER A 2 -25.61 2.88 -20.39
CA SER A 2 -26.09 2.07 -19.27
C SER A 2 -25.41 2.54 -17.99
N THR A 3 -26.18 3.05 -17.06
CA THR A 3 -25.72 3.34 -15.70
C THR A 3 -25.18 2.03 -15.10
N VAL A 4 -23.88 1.98 -14.81
CA VAL A 4 -23.27 0.84 -14.11
C VAL A 4 -23.60 0.99 -12.64
N TYR A 5 -24.59 0.23 -12.17
CA TYR A 5 -24.88 0.15 -10.74
C TYR A 5 -23.80 -0.68 -10.04
N PRO A 6 -23.25 -0.21 -8.90
CA PRO A 6 -22.33 -1.01 -8.11
C PRO A 6 -23.05 -2.26 -7.60
N TYR A 7 -22.41 -3.42 -7.71
CA TYR A 7 -22.92 -4.68 -7.18
C TYR A 7 -22.46 -4.88 -5.73
N PRO A 8 -23.18 -5.68 -4.92
CA PRO A 8 -22.79 -6.00 -3.55
C PRO A 8 -21.40 -6.62 -3.50
N THR A 9 -20.61 -6.19 -2.52
CA THR A 9 -19.27 -6.72 -2.20
C THR A 9 -19.19 -6.99 -0.69
N LEU A 10 -18.27 -7.85 -0.28
CA LEU A 10 -18.02 -8.21 1.10
C LEU A 10 -17.64 -6.98 1.92
N ALA A 11 -18.31 -6.80 3.05
CA ALA A 11 -18.02 -5.79 4.06
C ALA A 11 -17.07 -6.32 5.15
N GLY A 12 -17.09 -7.63 5.38
CA GLY A 12 -16.19 -8.34 6.29
C GLY A 12 -14.78 -8.50 5.74
N ARG A 13 -13.83 -8.77 6.63
CA ARG A 13 -12.39 -8.81 6.32
C ARG A 13 -11.99 -10.08 5.58
N VAL A 14 -11.08 -9.91 4.62
CA VAL A 14 -10.43 -11.02 3.92
C VAL A 14 -8.98 -11.09 4.39
N ASP A 15 -8.71 -11.99 5.33
CA ASP A 15 -7.40 -12.11 5.97
C ASP A 15 -6.54 -13.14 5.24
N ILE A 16 -5.33 -12.75 4.83
CA ILE A 16 -4.37 -13.61 4.13
C ILE A 16 -3.19 -13.89 5.06
N THR A 17 -2.81 -15.16 5.17
CA THR A 17 -1.61 -15.60 5.90
C THR A 17 -0.75 -16.49 5.01
N VAL A 18 0.55 -16.17 4.90
CA VAL A 18 1.54 -17.12 4.38
C VAL A 18 1.95 -18.04 5.53
N ARG A 19 1.63 -19.33 5.40
CA ARG A 19 1.87 -20.37 6.41
C ARG A 19 3.28 -20.92 6.31
N GLN A 20 3.76 -21.10 5.09
CA GLN A 20 5.06 -21.67 4.79
C GLN A 20 5.56 -21.10 3.47
N ALA A 21 6.87 -21.01 3.34
CA ALA A 21 7.54 -20.66 2.10
C ALA A 21 8.65 -21.69 1.84
N GLY A 22 8.95 -21.97 0.58
CA GLY A 22 10.01 -22.88 0.17
C GLY A 22 10.72 -22.40 -1.08
N ILE A 23 11.96 -22.87 -1.26
CA ILE A 23 12.78 -22.65 -2.46
C ILE A 23 13.29 -24.00 -2.94
N ASP A 24 13.08 -24.31 -4.22
CA ASP A 24 13.44 -25.57 -4.88
C ASP A 24 13.06 -26.81 -4.06
N GLY A 25 11.83 -26.79 -3.53
CA GLY A 25 11.27 -27.87 -2.71
C GLY A 25 11.78 -27.94 -1.26
N LYS A 26 12.65 -27.02 -0.83
CA LYS A 26 13.13 -26.93 0.56
C LYS A 26 12.39 -25.84 1.31
N ALA A 27 11.80 -26.17 2.45
CA ALA A 27 11.16 -25.19 3.33
C ALA A 27 12.16 -24.14 3.82
N LEU A 28 11.73 -22.88 3.84
CA LEU A 28 12.48 -21.76 4.41
C LEU A 28 12.28 -21.69 5.93
N PRO A 29 13.26 -21.18 6.68
CA PRO A 29 13.07 -20.84 8.09
C PRO A 29 11.91 -19.87 8.28
N PHE A 30 11.10 -20.08 9.33
CA PHE A 30 9.99 -19.18 9.66
C PHE A 30 10.42 -17.72 9.89
N SER A 31 11.68 -17.46 10.25
CA SER A 31 12.22 -16.09 10.37
C SER A 31 12.23 -15.30 9.06
N LEU A 32 12.10 -15.99 7.92
CA LEU A 32 11.97 -15.40 6.59
C LEU A 32 10.50 -15.16 6.19
N ILE A 33 9.56 -15.38 7.12
CA ILE A 33 8.14 -15.09 6.96
C ILE A 33 7.71 -14.24 8.14
N SER A 34 7.28 -13.01 7.89
CA SER A 34 6.77 -12.12 8.93
C SER A 34 5.28 -11.87 8.73
N PRO A 35 4.39 -12.53 9.51
CA PRO A 35 2.97 -12.24 9.49
C PRO A 35 2.63 -10.80 9.91
N ARG A 36 3.42 -10.23 10.85
CA ARG A 36 3.24 -8.86 11.32
C ARG A 36 3.54 -7.85 10.22
N GLU A 37 4.63 -8.04 9.49
CA GLU A 37 5.03 -7.15 8.40
C GLU A 37 4.42 -7.54 7.05
N GLN A 38 3.79 -8.72 6.98
CA GLN A 38 3.27 -9.36 5.77
C GLN A 38 4.33 -9.46 4.68
N VAL A 39 5.52 -9.93 5.05
CA VAL A 39 6.67 -10.09 4.14
C VAL A 39 7.18 -11.51 4.14
N VAL A 40 7.53 -11.99 2.96
CA VAL A 40 8.34 -13.18 2.75
C VAL A 40 9.65 -12.76 2.12
N ALA A 41 10.76 -13.09 2.78
CA ALA A 41 12.11 -12.86 2.28
C ALA A 41 12.64 -14.15 1.65
N LEU A 42 12.97 -14.12 0.36
CA LEU A 42 13.41 -15.30 -0.38
C LEU A 42 14.93 -15.34 -0.61
N HIS A 43 15.71 -14.33 -0.21
CA HIS A 43 17.16 -14.43 -0.36
C HIS A 43 17.74 -15.39 0.68
N LEU A 44 18.21 -16.54 0.21
CA LEU A 44 19.05 -17.44 0.99
C LEU A 44 20.51 -17.02 0.81
N ALA A 45 21.18 -16.63 1.90
CA ALA A 45 22.60 -16.28 1.88
C ALA A 45 23.42 -17.40 1.21
N GLY A 46 23.95 -17.11 0.01
CA GLY A 46 24.82 -18.02 -0.75
C GLY A 46 24.12 -18.92 -1.78
N ARG A 47 22.81 -18.77 -2.04
CA ARG A 47 22.12 -19.45 -3.15
C ARG A 47 21.24 -18.46 -3.91
N ASP A 48 21.83 -17.83 -4.92
CA ASP A 48 21.13 -16.98 -5.91
C ASP A 48 20.69 -17.77 -7.15
N ASP A 49 21.01 -19.06 -7.22
CA ASP A 49 20.80 -19.97 -8.35
C ASP A 49 19.47 -20.75 -8.29
N TRP A 50 18.55 -20.35 -7.42
CA TRP A 50 17.27 -21.04 -7.28
C TRP A 50 16.33 -20.77 -8.45
N GLU A 51 15.46 -21.73 -8.77
CA GLU A 51 14.58 -21.68 -9.94
C GLU A 51 13.14 -21.38 -9.55
N GLU A 52 12.65 -22.00 -8.48
CA GLU A 52 11.26 -21.91 -8.06
C GLU A 52 11.13 -21.67 -6.56
N ALA A 53 10.22 -20.78 -6.17
CA ALA A 53 9.79 -20.63 -4.79
C ALA A 53 8.29 -20.90 -4.68
N THR A 54 7.90 -21.47 -3.55
CA THR A 54 6.52 -21.86 -3.24
C THR A 54 6.05 -21.14 -1.98
N LEU A 55 4.81 -20.67 -1.99
CA LEU A 55 4.17 -19.99 -0.88
C LEU A 55 2.87 -20.71 -0.55
N GLU A 56 2.81 -21.33 0.63
CA GLU A 56 1.58 -21.95 1.14
C GLU A 56 0.73 -20.90 1.84
N LEU A 57 -0.52 -20.76 1.41
CA LEU A 57 -1.43 -19.71 1.81
C LEU A 57 -2.61 -20.27 2.60
N GLU A 58 -3.04 -19.50 3.58
CA GLU A 58 -4.32 -19.67 4.27
C GLU A 58 -5.09 -18.34 4.23
N VAL A 59 -6.37 -18.40 3.86
CA VAL A 59 -7.24 -17.23 3.76
C VAL A 59 -8.49 -17.42 4.62
N GLY A 60 -8.78 -16.43 5.46
CA GLY A 60 -10.06 -16.28 6.16
C GLY A 60 -11.01 -15.37 5.39
N LEU A 61 -12.24 -15.83 5.20
CA LEU A 61 -13.32 -15.04 4.63
C LEU A 61 -14.45 -14.85 5.67
N PRO A 62 -15.28 -13.81 5.55
CA PRO A 62 -16.46 -13.65 6.40
C PRO A 62 -17.53 -14.67 5.95
N ASN A 63 -17.43 -15.91 6.46
CA ASN A 63 -18.24 -17.03 5.97
C ASN A 63 -19.75 -16.84 6.19
N ASP A 64 -20.15 -16.21 7.29
CA ASP A 64 -21.56 -15.92 7.57
C ASP A 64 -22.12 -14.93 6.54
N GLU A 65 -21.38 -13.86 6.25
CA GLU A 65 -21.74 -12.91 5.19
C GLU A 65 -21.79 -13.56 3.81
N LEU A 66 -20.86 -14.46 3.51
CA LEU A 66 -20.87 -15.21 2.25
C LEU A 66 -22.05 -16.16 2.13
N ALA A 67 -22.51 -16.74 3.25
CA ALA A 67 -23.66 -17.65 3.27
C ALA A 67 -25.00 -16.90 3.13
N ASP A 68 -25.11 -15.75 3.79
CA ASP A 68 -26.32 -14.91 3.77
C ASP A 68 -26.36 -13.95 2.57
N GLY A 69 -25.23 -13.78 1.89
CA GLY A 69 -25.05 -12.83 0.79
C GLY A 69 -25.62 -13.31 -0.55
N PRO A 70 -25.80 -12.40 -1.51
CA PRO A 70 -26.46 -12.69 -2.79
C PRO A 70 -25.52 -13.35 -3.82
N TRP A 71 -24.35 -13.84 -3.41
CA TRP A 71 -23.32 -14.32 -4.32
C TRP A 71 -23.38 -15.84 -4.49
N ALA A 72 -23.14 -16.30 -5.71
CA ALA A 72 -23.03 -17.72 -6.03
C ALA A 72 -21.64 -18.07 -6.59
N SER A 73 -21.31 -19.36 -6.61
CA SER A 73 -20.08 -19.90 -7.20
C SER A 73 -18.80 -19.19 -6.71
N VAL A 74 -18.72 -18.95 -5.41
CA VAL A 74 -17.60 -18.21 -4.80
C VAL A 74 -16.31 -19.01 -4.94
N VAL A 75 -15.26 -18.32 -5.40
CA VAL A 75 -13.90 -18.82 -5.58
C VAL A 75 -12.93 -17.83 -4.94
N CYS A 76 -11.93 -18.35 -4.24
CA CYS A 76 -10.84 -17.56 -3.72
C CYS A 76 -9.59 -17.79 -4.59
N VAL A 77 -8.96 -16.70 -5.06
CA VAL A 77 -7.73 -16.77 -5.86
C VAL A 77 -6.65 -15.90 -5.25
N ALA A 78 -5.43 -16.45 -5.20
CA ALA A 78 -4.22 -15.70 -4.88
C ALA A 78 -3.59 -15.21 -6.18
N VAL A 79 -3.16 -13.95 -6.21
CA VAL A 79 -2.61 -13.26 -7.37
C VAL A 79 -1.28 -12.66 -6.96
N LEU A 80 -0.20 -13.11 -7.58
CA LEU A 80 1.16 -12.62 -7.38
C LEU A 80 1.58 -11.79 -8.59
N THR A 81 1.87 -10.51 -8.39
CA THR A 81 2.22 -9.56 -9.47
C THR A 81 3.56 -8.89 -9.23
N GLU A 82 4.32 -8.63 -10.29
CA GLU A 82 5.47 -7.72 -10.24
C GLU A 82 5.35 -6.66 -11.34
N GLY A 83 5.54 -5.39 -10.95
CA GLY A 83 5.44 -4.27 -11.89
C GLY A 83 6.58 -4.21 -12.91
N ALA A 84 7.81 -4.54 -12.51
CA ALA A 84 9.01 -4.38 -13.36
C ALA A 84 8.98 -5.27 -14.61
N THR A 85 8.55 -6.53 -14.46
CA THR A 85 8.43 -7.49 -15.56
C THR A 85 7.00 -7.61 -16.09
N ASN A 86 6.04 -6.96 -15.45
CA ASN A 86 4.60 -7.17 -15.66
C ASN A 86 4.17 -8.65 -15.50
N SER A 87 4.92 -9.42 -14.70
CA SER A 87 4.62 -10.82 -14.42
C SER A 87 3.40 -10.95 -13.52
N ARG A 88 2.55 -11.94 -13.82
CA ARG A 88 1.36 -12.26 -13.05
C ARG A 88 1.17 -13.77 -12.94
N THR A 89 1.17 -14.27 -11.71
CA THR A 89 0.83 -15.66 -11.40
C THR A 89 -0.48 -15.69 -10.61
N VAL A 90 -1.38 -16.61 -10.96
CA VAL A 90 -2.67 -16.77 -10.30
C VAL A 90 -2.79 -18.22 -9.83
N ALA A 91 -3.11 -18.42 -8.56
CA ALA A 91 -3.40 -19.72 -7.99
C ALA A 91 -4.80 -19.73 -7.39
N ARG A 92 -5.57 -20.78 -7.70
CA ARG A 92 -6.87 -21.00 -7.07
C ARG A 92 -6.64 -21.60 -5.68
N LEU A 93 -7.31 -21.03 -4.68
CA LEU A 93 -7.35 -21.61 -3.34
C LEU A 93 -8.57 -22.51 -3.22
N GLU A 94 -8.44 -23.56 -2.43
CA GLU A 94 -9.46 -24.56 -2.22
C GLU A 94 -9.95 -24.52 -0.77
N ARG A 95 -11.25 -24.75 -0.59
CA ARG A 95 -11.86 -24.95 0.71
C ARG A 95 -12.28 -26.41 0.83
N ARG A 96 -11.74 -27.13 1.81
CA ARG A 96 -12.17 -28.50 2.11
C ARG A 96 -13.57 -28.48 2.71
N ARG A 97 -14.30 -29.59 2.59
CA ARG A 97 -15.59 -29.74 3.30
C ARG A 97 -15.36 -29.52 4.80
N ASP A 98 -16.23 -28.74 5.42
CA ASP A 98 -16.22 -28.37 6.84
C ASP A 98 -15.09 -27.44 7.30
N ASP A 99 -14.32 -26.87 6.37
CA ASP A 99 -13.30 -25.87 6.69
C ASP A 99 -13.85 -24.44 6.55
N THR A 100 -13.44 -23.56 7.46
CA THR A 100 -13.74 -22.12 7.41
C THR A 100 -12.64 -21.34 6.66
N ARG A 101 -11.53 -22.00 6.35
CA ARG A 101 -10.36 -21.41 5.68
C ARG A 101 -10.17 -21.96 4.28
N TRP A 102 -9.71 -21.08 3.39
CA TRP A 102 -9.26 -21.44 2.05
C TRP A 102 -7.75 -21.63 2.07
N ARG A 103 -7.25 -22.68 1.43
CA ARG A 103 -5.81 -22.97 1.36
C ARG A 103 -5.37 -23.29 -0.05
N GLY A 104 -4.11 -23.01 -0.33
CA GLY A 104 -3.50 -23.33 -1.62
C GLY A 104 -2.06 -22.86 -1.66
N GLU A 105 -1.44 -23.04 -2.82
CA GLU A 105 -0.03 -22.74 -3.03
C GLU A 105 0.12 -21.80 -4.22
N VAL A 106 0.95 -20.77 -4.07
CA VAL A 106 1.42 -19.93 -5.18
C VAL A 106 2.86 -20.29 -5.47
N ARG A 107 3.16 -20.56 -6.73
CA ARG A 107 4.53 -20.79 -7.21
C ARG A 107 5.04 -19.58 -7.95
N LEU A 108 6.28 -19.20 -7.72
CA LEU A 108 6.95 -18.16 -8.47
C LEU A 108 8.26 -18.71 -9.05
N ARG A 109 8.53 -18.39 -10.32
CA ARG A 109 9.80 -18.75 -10.96
C ARG A 109 10.76 -17.58 -10.89
N ARG A 110 11.99 -17.80 -10.44
CA ARG A 110 13.00 -16.75 -10.28
C ARG A 110 13.18 -15.91 -11.54
N SER A 111 13.11 -16.52 -12.72
CA SER A 111 13.29 -15.86 -14.01
C SER A 111 12.17 -14.89 -14.40
N MET A 112 10.99 -15.00 -13.77
CA MET A 112 9.84 -14.12 -14.06
C MET A 112 9.79 -12.90 -13.15
N TYR A 113 10.61 -12.85 -12.09
CA TYR A 113 10.53 -11.85 -11.04
C TYR A 113 11.93 -11.29 -10.78
N VAL A 114 12.08 -9.97 -10.78
CA VAL A 114 13.37 -9.30 -10.61
C VAL A 114 13.70 -9.09 -9.13
N ALA A 115 12.80 -8.44 -8.39
CA ALA A 115 13.12 -7.97 -7.04
C ALA A 115 11.98 -8.15 -6.03
N ARG A 116 10.78 -7.68 -6.33
CA ARG A 116 9.69 -7.66 -5.35
C ARG A 116 8.34 -7.90 -6.01
N ALA A 117 7.70 -8.99 -5.60
CA ALA A 117 6.35 -9.31 -6.01
C ALA A 117 5.34 -8.97 -4.92
N VAL A 118 4.12 -8.62 -5.33
CA VAL A 118 3.00 -8.31 -4.46
C VAL A 118 2.01 -9.46 -4.54
N LEU A 119 1.74 -10.10 -3.41
CA LEU A 119 0.76 -11.16 -3.27
C LEU A 119 -0.54 -10.58 -2.70
N GLN A 120 -1.62 -10.72 -3.46
CA GLN A 120 -2.95 -10.30 -3.06
C GLN A 120 -3.94 -11.45 -3.23
N VAL A 121 -5.03 -11.43 -2.47
CA VAL A 121 -6.14 -12.37 -2.66
C VAL A 121 -7.37 -11.65 -3.16
N SER A 122 -8.05 -12.25 -4.12
CA SER A 122 -9.34 -11.80 -4.63
C SER A 122 -10.38 -12.90 -4.40
N VAL A 123 -11.53 -12.50 -3.86
CA VAL A 123 -12.71 -13.34 -3.77
C VAL A 123 -13.57 -13.01 -4.98
N VAL A 124 -13.83 -14.03 -5.78
CA VAL A 124 -14.56 -13.94 -7.04
C VAL A 124 -15.87 -14.69 -6.89
N GLY A 125 -16.96 -14.14 -7.35
CA GLY A 125 -18.26 -14.78 -7.31
C GLY A 125 -19.15 -14.35 -8.46
N SER A 126 -20.38 -14.83 -8.41
CA SER A 126 -21.42 -14.56 -9.39
C SER A 126 -22.51 -13.74 -8.71
N TYR A 127 -22.98 -12.69 -9.37
CA TYR A 127 -24.07 -11.87 -8.88
C TYR A 127 -24.97 -11.48 -10.04
N ASP A 128 -26.27 -11.66 -9.87
CA ASP A 128 -27.30 -11.35 -10.87
C ASP A 128 -27.02 -12.00 -12.24
N GLY A 129 -26.68 -13.30 -12.22
CA GLY A 129 -26.36 -14.09 -13.42
C GLY A 129 -25.03 -13.74 -14.10
N ILE A 130 -24.21 -12.86 -13.51
CA ILE A 130 -22.91 -12.46 -14.06
C ILE A 130 -21.80 -13.06 -13.21
N ASP A 131 -21.08 -14.00 -13.80
CA ASP A 131 -19.95 -14.70 -13.19
C ASP A 131 -18.67 -13.84 -13.19
N GLY A 132 -17.69 -14.24 -12.37
CA GLY A 132 -16.33 -13.67 -12.43
C GLY A 132 -16.18 -12.29 -11.79
N ARG A 133 -17.14 -11.84 -10.99
CA ARG A 133 -17.08 -10.55 -10.31
C ARG A 133 -16.19 -10.61 -9.08
N VAL A 134 -15.32 -9.63 -8.88
CA VAL A 134 -14.54 -9.49 -7.65
C VAL A 134 -15.46 -8.97 -6.56
N ILE A 135 -15.85 -9.84 -5.64
CA ILE A 135 -16.77 -9.53 -4.54
C ILE A 135 -16.02 -9.17 -3.25
N GLY A 136 -14.73 -9.45 -3.17
CA GLY A 136 -13.89 -9.07 -2.04
C GLY A 136 -12.41 -9.13 -2.39
N THR A 137 -11.57 -8.48 -1.59
CA THR A 137 -10.12 -8.44 -1.78
C THR A 137 -9.45 -8.35 -0.42
N GLY A 138 -8.26 -8.93 -0.27
CA GLY A 138 -7.49 -8.84 0.96
C GLY A 138 -7.21 -7.39 1.36
N ASP A 139 -7.30 -7.09 2.66
CA ASP A 139 -7.16 -5.71 3.16
C ASP A 139 -5.76 -5.15 2.88
N VAL A 140 -4.73 -5.96 3.18
CA VAL A 140 -3.33 -5.58 3.01
C VAL A 140 -2.59 -6.69 2.26
N PRO A 141 -1.93 -6.38 1.14
CA PRO A 141 -1.21 -7.38 0.37
C PRO A 141 0.11 -7.74 1.06
N TRP A 142 0.54 -8.98 0.82
CA TRP A 142 1.85 -9.48 1.22
C TRP A 142 2.92 -9.04 0.22
N VAL A 143 4.12 -8.77 0.72
CA VAL A 143 5.30 -8.50 -0.09
C VAL A 143 6.16 -9.74 -0.14
N VAL A 144 6.53 -10.18 -1.33
CA VAL A 144 7.48 -11.27 -1.55
C VAL A 144 8.75 -10.62 -2.09
N ASP A 145 9.75 -10.48 -1.23
CA ASP A 145 11.02 -9.84 -1.54
C ASP A 145 12.06 -10.90 -1.90
N LEU A 146 12.52 -10.87 -3.15
CA LEU A 146 13.45 -11.85 -3.69
C LEU A 146 14.91 -11.57 -3.29
N LEU A 147 15.20 -10.36 -2.83
CA LEU A 147 16.55 -9.88 -2.54
C LEU A 147 16.80 -9.69 -1.04
N ALA A 148 15.75 -9.51 -0.25
CA ALA A 148 15.86 -9.31 1.19
C ALA A 148 16.28 -10.60 1.93
N ARG A 149 17.20 -10.45 2.89
CA ARG A 149 17.68 -11.51 3.80
C ARG A 149 16.83 -11.68 5.05
N THR A 150 16.00 -10.69 5.35
CA THR A 150 15.15 -10.63 6.53
C THR A 150 13.74 -10.27 6.10
N ALA A 151 12.74 -10.85 6.77
CA ALA A 151 11.32 -10.60 6.48
C ALA A 151 10.83 -9.29 7.11
N VAL A 152 11.55 -8.20 6.84
CA VAL A 152 11.15 -6.86 7.23
C VAL A 152 10.53 -6.21 6.00
N ARG A 153 9.35 -5.62 6.17
CA ARG A 153 8.82 -4.73 5.14
C ARG A 153 9.76 -3.56 5.08
N GLN A 154 10.52 -3.44 3.99
CA GLN A 154 11.07 -2.15 3.61
C GLN A 154 9.86 -1.27 3.31
N ARG A 155 9.37 -0.62 4.35
CA ARG A 155 8.43 0.46 4.21
C ARG A 155 9.27 1.64 3.78
N ASP A 156 8.86 2.31 2.72
CA ASP A 156 9.44 3.60 2.36
C ASP A 156 9.08 4.68 3.41
N ILE A 157 8.31 4.33 4.46
CA ILE A 157 7.85 5.19 5.54
C ILE A 157 7.51 4.41 6.83
N GLU A 158 7.93 4.91 7.99
CA GLU A 158 7.55 4.43 9.32
C GLU A 158 6.33 5.19 9.85
N ILE A 159 5.53 4.56 10.71
CA ILE A 159 4.43 5.23 11.42
C ILE A 159 4.58 4.92 12.91
N VAL A 160 4.71 5.96 13.73
CA VAL A 160 4.90 5.84 15.19
C VAL A 160 3.85 6.69 15.90
N GLU A 161 3.28 6.16 16.97
CA GLU A 161 2.37 6.90 17.84
C GLU A 161 3.17 7.49 19.01
N GLU A 162 3.12 8.81 19.19
CA GLU A 162 3.85 9.54 20.24
C GLU A 162 2.99 10.63 20.86
N ASP A 163 3.19 10.89 22.17
CA ASP A 163 2.53 12.00 22.85
C ASP A 163 3.31 13.29 22.63
N PHE A 164 2.76 14.23 21.86
CA PHE A 164 3.47 15.47 21.55
C PHE A 164 3.43 16.48 22.70
N ARG A 165 2.60 16.27 23.73
CA ARG A 165 2.44 17.21 24.84
C ARG A 165 3.32 16.82 26.02
N ASP A 166 3.17 15.58 26.48
CA ASP A 166 3.74 15.06 27.73
C ASP A 166 4.62 13.82 27.49
N GLY A 167 4.88 13.46 26.22
CA GLY A 167 5.72 12.33 25.84
C GLY A 167 7.23 12.55 26.06
N PRO A 168 8.03 11.50 25.83
CA PRO A 168 9.47 11.51 26.10
C PRO A 168 10.27 12.41 25.15
N GLN A 169 9.73 12.73 23.98
CA GLN A 169 10.40 13.52 22.94
C GLN A 169 10.12 15.01 23.11
N GLU A 170 11.02 15.74 23.80
CA GLU A 170 10.79 17.15 24.13
C GLU A 170 10.63 18.07 22.91
N TRP A 171 11.25 17.70 21.79
CA TRP A 171 11.18 18.46 20.53
C TRP A 171 9.80 18.44 19.88
N LEU A 172 8.91 17.52 20.30
CA LEU A 172 7.52 17.46 19.83
C LEU A 172 6.59 18.46 20.53
N ARG A 173 6.98 18.99 21.70
CA ARG A 173 6.17 19.91 22.51
C ARG A 173 5.68 21.16 21.77
N PRO A 174 6.47 21.80 20.89
CA PRO A 174 5.99 22.93 20.07
C PRO A 174 4.84 22.55 19.14
N PHE A 175 4.70 21.27 18.79
CA PHE A 175 3.71 20.75 17.85
C PHE A 175 2.54 20.04 18.53
N LYS A 176 2.35 20.21 19.84
CA LYS A 176 1.30 19.53 20.63
C LYS A 176 -0.14 19.69 20.11
N GLU A 177 -0.40 20.68 19.27
CA GLU A 177 -1.71 20.92 18.63
C GLU A 177 -1.83 20.26 17.25
N ALA A 178 -0.73 19.79 16.67
CA ALA A 178 -0.73 19.08 15.41
C ALA A 178 -1.20 17.63 15.62
N PRO A 179 -2.11 17.11 14.78
CA PRO A 179 -2.57 15.73 14.87
C PRO A 179 -1.50 14.72 14.38
N TRP A 180 -0.62 15.13 13.47
CA TRP A 180 0.52 14.35 13.03
C TRP A 180 1.66 15.25 12.59
N LEU A 181 2.86 14.67 12.44
CA LEU A 181 4.02 15.25 11.80
C LEU A 181 4.66 14.25 10.85
N VAL A 182 5.42 14.75 9.89
CA VAL A 182 6.26 13.92 9.02
C VAL A 182 7.71 14.33 9.22
N GLU A 183 8.52 13.42 9.74
CA GLU A 183 9.96 13.53 9.84
C GLU A 183 10.60 12.88 8.62
N THR A 184 11.60 13.51 8.01
CA THR A 184 12.31 12.99 6.82
C THR A 184 13.83 12.96 7.00
N SER A 185 14.32 13.34 8.19
CA SER A 185 15.75 13.37 8.51
C SER A 185 16.36 12.00 8.83
N GLY A 186 15.53 11.00 9.12
CA GLY A 186 15.97 9.65 9.49
C GLY A 186 16.37 8.76 8.30
N GLU A 187 16.83 7.55 8.62
CA GLU A 187 17.09 6.49 7.63
C GLU A 187 15.84 6.10 6.83
N LEU A 188 14.67 6.24 7.46
CA LEU A 188 13.35 6.18 6.83
C LEU A 188 12.57 7.44 7.23
N PRO A 189 11.67 7.93 6.39
CA PRO A 189 10.76 8.99 6.77
C PRO A 189 9.72 8.42 7.74
N THR A 190 9.31 9.19 8.72
CA THR A 190 8.45 8.75 9.83
C THR A 190 7.24 9.66 9.95
N VAL A 191 6.04 9.08 9.91
CA VAL A 191 4.81 9.74 10.32
C VAL A 191 4.65 9.56 11.81
N LEU A 192 4.72 10.65 12.55
CA LEU A 192 4.44 10.69 13.97
C LEU A 192 2.97 11.04 14.17
N LEU A 193 2.20 10.14 14.78
CA LEU A 193 0.79 10.35 15.12
C LEU A 193 0.69 10.82 16.57
N ASN A 194 0.06 11.97 16.80
CA ASN A 194 -0.04 12.57 18.12
C ASN A 194 -1.12 11.87 18.97
N THR A 195 -0.71 11.08 19.97
CA THR A 195 -1.64 10.39 20.87
C THR A 195 -2.37 11.34 21.82
N SER A 196 -1.83 12.54 22.05
CA SER A 196 -2.49 13.59 22.85
C SER A 196 -3.59 14.33 22.08
N PHE A 197 -3.70 14.10 20.76
CA PHE A 197 -4.78 14.61 19.92
C PHE A 197 -6.00 13.68 20.02
N GLU A 198 -7.03 14.15 20.72
CA GLU A 198 -8.19 13.34 21.07
C GLU A 198 -8.88 12.74 19.82
N GLY A 199 -9.16 11.44 19.87
CA GLY A 199 -9.97 10.74 18.87
C GLY A 199 -9.23 10.31 17.59
N LEU A 200 -8.00 10.76 17.33
CA LEU A 200 -7.27 10.41 16.10
C LEU A 200 -6.97 8.91 15.99
N GLY A 201 -6.35 8.33 17.03
CA GLY A 201 -6.04 6.90 17.06
C GLY A 201 -7.29 6.03 17.01
N THR A 202 -8.35 6.42 17.72
CA THR A 202 -9.66 5.74 17.68
C THR A 202 -10.28 5.79 16.29
N LEU A 203 -10.19 6.93 15.59
CA LEU A 203 -10.69 7.06 14.23
C LEU A 203 -9.91 6.18 13.24
N LEU A 204 -8.58 6.22 13.29
CA LEU A 204 -7.73 5.49 12.34
C LEU A 204 -7.77 3.98 12.55
N ASN A 205 -7.76 3.53 13.81
CA ASN A 205 -7.67 2.11 14.16
C ASN A 205 -9.03 1.47 14.52
N GLY A 206 -10.05 2.28 14.82
CA GLY A 206 -11.29 1.84 15.46
C GLY A 206 -12.57 2.21 14.72
N ALA A 207 -12.51 2.72 13.48
CA ALA A 207 -13.68 3.12 12.70
C ALA A 207 -14.69 1.98 12.48
N ARG A 208 -15.93 2.19 12.92
CA ARG A 208 -17.06 1.26 12.81
C ARG A 208 -18.14 1.84 11.89
N GLY A 209 -18.58 1.02 10.94
CA GLY A 209 -19.62 1.41 9.98
C GLY A 209 -19.13 2.31 8.82
N PRO A 210 -19.98 2.58 7.82
CA PRO A 210 -19.55 3.19 6.56
C PRO A 210 -19.07 4.63 6.68
N LEU A 211 -19.69 5.43 7.55
CA LEU A 211 -19.37 6.85 7.70
C LEU A 211 -18.04 7.06 8.44
N GLU A 212 -17.80 6.33 9.54
CA GLU A 212 -16.53 6.40 10.26
C GLU A 212 -15.38 5.88 9.40
N LYS A 213 -15.59 4.78 8.64
CA LYS A 213 -14.59 4.28 7.68
C LYS A 213 -14.28 5.30 6.59
N ALA A 214 -15.28 6.03 6.10
CA ALA A 214 -15.08 7.11 5.14
C ALA A 214 -14.28 8.28 5.74
N ALA A 215 -14.59 8.69 6.97
CA ALA A 215 -13.86 9.74 7.69
C ALA A 215 -12.40 9.33 7.96
N ALA A 216 -12.18 8.11 8.45
CA ALA A 216 -10.85 7.55 8.65
C ALA A 216 -10.05 7.48 7.34
N GLY A 217 -10.72 7.09 6.24
CA GLY A 217 -10.10 7.09 4.90
C GLY A 217 -9.70 8.48 4.42
N LEU A 218 -10.49 9.53 4.70
CA LEU A 218 -10.14 10.92 4.39
C LEU A 218 -8.95 11.41 5.22
N VAL A 219 -8.92 11.12 6.53
CA VAL A 219 -7.79 11.50 7.39
C VAL A 219 -6.52 10.76 6.95
N ALA A 220 -6.59 9.46 6.70
CA ALA A 220 -5.46 8.68 6.18
C ALA A 220 -4.95 9.21 4.82
N THR A 221 -5.86 9.67 3.97
CA THR A 221 -5.51 10.33 2.70
C THR A 221 -4.73 11.61 2.94
N GLN A 222 -5.17 12.44 3.89
CA GLN A 222 -4.50 13.70 4.21
C GLN A 222 -3.09 13.45 4.76
N ILE A 223 -2.96 12.54 5.72
CA ILE A 223 -1.66 12.11 6.27
C ILE A 223 -0.74 11.62 5.15
N ALA A 224 -1.25 10.76 4.25
CA ALA A 224 -0.47 10.26 3.13
C ALA A 224 -0.06 11.37 2.16
N GLY A 225 -0.92 12.34 1.88
CA GLY A 225 -0.61 13.49 1.02
C GLY A 225 0.49 14.37 1.61
N ASP A 226 0.43 14.65 2.91
CA ASP A 226 1.46 15.40 3.63
C ASP A 226 2.79 14.64 3.63
N ALA A 227 2.75 13.32 3.87
CA ALA A 227 3.92 12.45 3.82
C ALA A 227 4.59 12.46 2.43
N TRP A 228 3.84 12.21 1.36
CA TRP A 228 4.37 12.26 0.00
C TRP A 228 4.98 13.62 -0.35
N THR A 229 4.35 14.70 0.09
CA THR A 229 4.84 16.07 -0.16
C THR A 229 6.16 16.32 0.58
N ALA A 230 6.22 16.02 1.89
CA ALA A 230 7.42 16.20 2.70
C ALA A 230 8.57 15.31 2.22
N MET A 231 8.30 14.03 1.96
CA MET A 231 9.27 13.08 1.41
C MET A 231 9.81 13.55 0.07
N PHE A 232 8.96 14.03 -0.85
CA PHE A 232 9.40 14.54 -2.13
C PHE A 232 10.29 15.79 -1.99
N HIS A 233 9.91 16.74 -1.13
CA HIS A 233 10.74 17.91 -0.88
C HIS A 233 12.09 17.58 -0.28
N SER A 234 12.16 16.60 0.63
CA SER A 234 13.43 16.12 1.19
C SER A 234 14.25 15.32 0.16
N ALA A 235 13.63 14.51 -0.69
CA ALA A 235 14.34 13.79 -1.74
C ALA A 235 14.93 14.72 -2.81
N VAL A 236 14.17 15.73 -3.25
CA VAL A 236 14.70 16.81 -4.10
C VAL A 236 15.75 17.63 -3.34
N GLY A 237 15.54 17.75 -2.02
CA GLY A 237 16.41 18.28 -0.97
C GLY A 237 17.88 17.91 -1.13
N ASP A 238 18.08 16.62 -1.39
CA ASP A 238 19.36 15.93 -1.30
C ASP A 238 19.88 15.48 -2.66
N LEU A 239 19.43 16.13 -3.74
CA LEU A 239 20.01 15.91 -5.06
C LEU A 239 21.45 16.43 -5.10
N GLU A 240 22.39 15.50 -5.18
CA GLU A 240 23.79 15.78 -5.47
C GLU A 240 24.01 15.85 -6.98
N VAL A 241 25.03 16.59 -7.40
CA VAL A 241 25.46 16.65 -8.80
C VAL A 241 26.77 15.88 -8.96
N ASP A 242 26.92 15.20 -10.09
CA ASP A 242 28.18 14.55 -10.44
C ASP A 242 29.22 15.56 -10.97
N ASP A 243 30.38 15.04 -11.37
CA ASP A 243 31.49 15.83 -11.93
C ASP A 243 31.13 16.57 -13.24
N ASP A 244 30.09 16.11 -13.94
CA ASP A 244 29.55 16.73 -15.16
C ASP A 244 28.42 17.75 -14.86
N GLY A 245 28.08 17.93 -13.58
CA GLY A 245 27.01 18.81 -13.12
C GLY A 245 25.60 18.24 -13.29
N ALA A 246 25.47 16.94 -13.59
CA ALA A 246 24.18 16.28 -13.74
C ALA A 246 23.64 15.80 -12.38
N PRO A 247 22.38 16.11 -12.02
CA PRO A 247 21.80 15.64 -10.77
C PRO A 247 21.64 14.13 -10.74
N GLN A 248 22.13 13.52 -9.65
CA GLN A 248 22.07 12.09 -9.42
C GLN A 248 20.87 11.72 -8.56
N VAL A 249 20.32 10.52 -8.80
CA VAL A 249 19.23 9.99 -7.97
C VAL A 249 19.80 9.61 -6.60
N PRO A 250 19.26 10.14 -5.48
CA PRO A 250 19.74 9.78 -4.15
C PRO A 250 19.30 8.36 -3.78
N ASP A 251 20.13 7.66 -3.02
CA ASP A 251 19.85 6.30 -2.56
C ASP A 251 18.72 6.23 -1.50
N GLY A 252 18.35 4.99 -1.14
CA GLY A 252 17.42 4.70 -0.06
C GLY A 252 15.96 4.99 -0.43
N TRP A 253 15.19 5.53 0.52
CA TRP A 253 13.76 5.82 0.30
C TRP A 253 13.52 6.99 -0.66
N LYS A 254 14.54 7.81 -0.94
CA LYS A 254 14.43 9.01 -1.79
C LYS A 254 14.29 8.66 -3.27
N GLU A 255 15.03 7.67 -3.75
CA GLU A 255 14.92 7.14 -5.12
C GLU A 255 13.46 6.77 -5.50
N PRO A 256 12.78 5.86 -4.78
CA PRO A 256 11.43 5.45 -5.15
C PRO A 256 10.43 6.61 -5.07
N VAL A 257 10.65 7.59 -4.17
CA VAL A 257 9.84 8.80 -4.09
C VAL A 257 9.96 9.66 -5.34
N LEU A 258 11.19 9.94 -5.79
CA LEU A 258 11.43 10.73 -7.00
C LEU A 258 10.86 10.02 -8.23
N ARG A 259 11.09 8.72 -8.37
CA ARG A 259 10.55 7.91 -9.48
C ARG A 259 9.03 7.88 -9.49
N ALA A 260 8.38 7.89 -8.32
CA ALA A 260 6.93 7.90 -8.21
C ALA A 260 6.32 9.27 -8.52
N MET A 261 6.96 10.36 -8.12
CA MET A 261 6.38 11.70 -8.19
C MET A 261 6.75 12.46 -9.48
N LEU A 262 7.99 12.37 -9.95
CA LEU A 262 8.47 13.13 -11.11
C LEU A 262 7.64 12.96 -12.39
N PRO A 263 7.12 11.77 -12.75
CA PRO A 263 6.28 11.61 -13.94
C PRO A 263 4.97 12.43 -13.89
N ASP A 264 4.44 12.67 -12.70
CA ASP A 264 3.24 13.48 -12.50
C ASP A 264 3.58 14.99 -12.42
N VAL A 265 4.78 15.34 -11.93
CA VAL A 265 5.27 16.73 -11.86
C VAL A 265 5.75 17.25 -13.23
N PHE A 266 6.41 16.39 -14.00
CA PHE A 266 6.90 16.66 -15.36
C PHE A 266 6.43 15.59 -16.35
N PRO A 267 5.15 15.63 -16.75
CA PRO A 267 4.61 14.67 -17.70
C PRO A 267 5.39 14.69 -19.03
N GLY A 268 5.79 13.50 -19.49
CA GLY A 268 6.46 13.32 -20.78
C GLY A 268 7.97 13.54 -20.78
N LEU A 269 8.58 13.94 -19.65
CA LEU A 269 10.03 13.99 -19.52
C LEU A 269 10.59 12.63 -19.08
N PRO A 270 11.71 12.17 -19.67
CA PRO A 270 12.55 11.13 -19.08
C PRO A 270 13.00 11.51 -17.67
N LEU A 271 13.30 10.50 -16.85
CA LEU A 271 13.66 10.71 -15.44
C LEU A 271 14.89 11.63 -15.28
N ALA A 272 15.94 11.43 -16.09
CA ALA A 272 17.14 12.26 -16.04
C ALA A 272 16.85 13.74 -16.33
N ASP A 273 16.04 14.02 -17.36
CA ASP A 273 15.65 15.37 -17.73
C ASP A 273 14.74 16.01 -16.65
N ALA A 274 13.84 15.22 -16.05
CA ALA A 274 13.01 15.67 -14.94
C ALA A 274 13.83 16.01 -13.68
N LEU A 275 14.92 15.26 -13.42
CA LEU A 275 15.86 15.55 -12.33
C LEU A 275 16.67 16.82 -12.58
N ALA A 276 17.16 17.01 -13.81
CA ALA A 276 17.84 18.24 -14.22
C ALA A 276 16.93 19.46 -14.05
N GLU A 277 15.70 19.37 -14.55
CA GLU A 277 14.71 20.45 -14.49
C GLU A 277 14.32 20.80 -13.04
N ILE A 278 14.07 19.79 -12.19
CA ILE A 278 13.69 20.06 -10.80
C ILE A 278 14.85 20.62 -9.97
N HIS A 279 16.07 20.16 -10.23
CA HIS A 279 17.27 20.67 -9.58
C HIS A 279 17.49 22.14 -9.96
N SER A 280 17.47 22.47 -11.26
CA SER A 280 17.63 23.84 -11.76
C SER A 280 16.59 24.79 -11.17
N ARG A 281 15.30 24.43 -11.20
CA ARG A 281 14.24 25.29 -10.62
C ARG A 281 14.37 25.50 -9.12
N ARG A 282 14.95 24.52 -8.40
CA ARG A 282 15.18 24.65 -6.96
C ARG A 282 16.39 25.52 -6.64
N THR A 283 17.51 25.34 -7.35
CA THR A 283 18.77 26.06 -7.07
C THR A 283 18.75 27.49 -7.60
N GLU A 284 18.17 27.70 -8.78
CA GLU A 284 18.08 29.01 -9.43
C GLU A 284 16.86 29.82 -8.97
N GLY A 285 15.96 29.21 -8.19
CA GLY A 285 14.83 29.86 -7.53
C GLY A 285 13.70 30.31 -8.46
N HIS A 286 13.83 30.14 -9.78
CA HIS A 286 12.75 30.39 -10.74
C HIS A 286 11.84 29.15 -10.85
N GLY A 287 10.53 29.38 -10.94
CA GLY A 287 9.55 28.32 -11.22
C GLY A 287 9.29 27.28 -10.11
N TRP A 288 10.01 27.28 -8.98
CA TRP A 288 9.75 26.36 -7.86
C TRP A 288 8.35 26.55 -7.27
N ALA A 289 7.90 27.81 -7.14
CA ALA A 289 6.55 28.12 -6.67
C ALA A 289 5.47 27.60 -7.63
N GLU A 290 5.73 27.65 -8.94
CA GLU A 290 4.80 27.16 -9.97
C GLU A 290 4.68 25.63 -9.97
N LEU A 291 5.74 24.93 -9.55
CA LEU A 291 5.72 23.49 -9.38
C LEU A 291 4.87 23.03 -8.20
N GLN A 292 4.63 23.88 -7.20
CA GLN A 292 3.93 23.46 -5.97
C GLN A 292 2.56 22.85 -6.28
N SER A 293 1.80 23.44 -7.20
CA SER A 293 0.50 22.89 -7.61
C SER A 293 0.62 21.50 -8.25
N ARG A 294 1.69 21.24 -9.00
CA ARG A 294 1.94 19.93 -9.61
C ARG A 294 2.43 18.90 -8.59
N ILE A 295 3.26 19.32 -7.65
CA ILE A 295 3.72 18.48 -6.53
C ILE A 295 2.51 18.06 -5.67
N GLN A 296 1.65 19.02 -5.31
CA GLN A 296 0.41 18.75 -4.58
C GLN A 296 -0.53 17.82 -5.36
N PHE A 297 -0.66 18.01 -6.67
CA PHE A 297 -1.43 17.11 -7.53
C PHE A 297 -0.86 15.68 -7.53
N ALA A 298 0.45 15.53 -7.71
CA ALA A 298 1.15 14.26 -7.68
C ALA A 298 0.97 13.56 -6.32
N ALA A 299 1.20 14.26 -5.21
CA ALA A 299 1.04 13.74 -3.87
C ALA A 299 -0.40 13.30 -3.59
N SER A 300 -1.38 14.12 -3.99
CA SER A 300 -2.82 13.81 -3.89
C SER A 300 -3.20 12.55 -4.67
N ARG A 301 -2.64 12.37 -5.87
CA ARG A 301 -2.81 11.15 -6.67
C ARG A 301 -2.22 9.92 -5.97
N ARG A 302 -1.02 10.04 -5.39
CA ARG A 302 -0.35 8.96 -4.64
C ARG A 302 -1.08 8.61 -3.35
N ALA A 303 -1.67 9.59 -2.69
CA ALA A 303 -2.54 9.42 -1.52
C ALA A 303 -3.93 8.84 -1.86
N GLN A 304 -4.23 8.57 -3.13
CA GLN A 304 -5.54 8.10 -3.60
C GLN A 304 -6.70 9.05 -3.25
N ALA A 305 -6.44 10.36 -3.15
CA ALA A 305 -7.45 11.31 -2.69
C ALA A 305 -8.74 11.32 -3.52
N PRO A 306 -8.72 11.25 -4.87
CA PRO A 306 -9.96 11.18 -5.65
C PRO A 306 -10.83 9.97 -5.32
N LYS A 307 -10.20 8.80 -5.06
CA LYS A 307 -10.90 7.55 -4.74
C LYS A 307 -11.51 7.62 -3.34
N ASN A 308 -10.76 8.10 -2.35
CA ASN A 308 -11.23 8.19 -0.98
C ASN A 308 -12.29 9.27 -0.81
N LEU A 309 -12.17 10.41 -1.51
CA LEU A 309 -13.22 11.43 -1.58
C LEU A 309 -14.51 10.88 -2.20
N THR A 310 -14.41 10.15 -3.31
CA THR A 310 -15.58 9.51 -3.94
C THR A 310 -16.26 8.52 -2.99
N THR A 311 -15.46 7.75 -2.25
CA THR A 311 -15.97 6.78 -1.26
C THR A 311 -16.69 7.51 -0.11
N ALA A 312 -16.12 8.61 0.38
CA ALA A 312 -16.74 9.41 1.42
C ALA A 312 -18.03 10.09 0.97
N LEU A 313 -18.05 10.68 -0.23
CA LEU A 313 -19.27 11.27 -0.81
C LEU A 313 -20.39 10.23 -0.91
N ARG A 314 -20.09 9.00 -1.35
CA ARG A 314 -21.08 7.91 -1.40
C ARG A 314 -21.58 7.50 -0.01
N ALA A 315 -20.73 7.52 1.00
CA ALA A 315 -21.13 7.21 2.38
C ALA A 315 -22.06 8.29 2.95
N VAL A 316 -21.81 9.57 2.63
CA VAL A 316 -22.63 10.72 3.05
C VAL A 316 -23.95 10.81 2.27
N SER A 317 -24.02 10.36 1.01
CA SER A 317 -25.26 10.38 0.23
C SER A 317 -26.25 9.26 0.58
N ARG A 318 -25.79 8.16 1.22
CA ARG A 318 -26.64 7.02 1.61
C ARG A 318 -27.74 7.27 2.67
N PRO A 319 -27.75 8.31 3.54
CA PRO A 319 -28.77 8.45 4.59
C PRO A 319 -30.09 9.13 4.19
N GLN A 320 -30.28 9.66 2.98
CA GLN A 320 -31.50 10.46 2.68
C GLN A 320 -32.65 9.71 1.98
N GLU A 321 -32.47 8.48 1.51
CA GLU A 321 -33.54 7.73 0.81
C GLU A 321 -34.39 6.81 1.72
N GLY A 322 -34.10 6.77 3.03
CA GLY A 322 -34.76 5.86 3.98
C GLY A 322 -35.84 6.49 4.89
N ALA A 323 -36.05 7.80 4.85
CA ALA A 323 -36.95 8.51 5.77
C ALA A 323 -38.23 9.07 5.12
N ALA A 324 -38.54 8.65 3.90
CA ALA A 324 -39.79 8.98 3.23
C ALA A 324 -40.49 7.70 2.75
N ARG A 325 -41.18 7.03 3.67
CA ARG A 325 -42.35 6.18 3.41
C ARG A 325 -43.14 5.96 4.69
#